data_AF-A0A0P6WH48-F1
#
_entry.id   AF-A0A0P6WH48-F1
#
_cell.length_a   1.000
_cell.length_b   1.000
_cell.length_c   1.000
_cell.angle_alpha   90.00
_cell.angle_beta   90.00
_cell.angle_gamma   90.00
#
_symmetry.space_group_name_H-M   'P 1'
#
loop_
_entity.id
_entity.type
_entity.pdbx_description
1 polymer ?
#
loop_
_entity_poly.entity_id
_entity_poly.type
_entity_poly.pdbx_seq_one_letter_code
_entity_poly.pdbx_strand_id
1 'polypeptide(L)'
;MSAFLALTAAMAGTAFNCTADTAYLTAFAPAEEVTADYRGNVLTLYSLDGDGEILPKPYKITEVFDDTPHGLFMEVSAAEGLELLIDISSADPSTNMADLSITGKQDGNTMELAGTCTITQNDGKEGA
;
A
#
# COMPACT_ATOMS: atom_id res chain seq x y z
N MET A 1 -31.44 -0.70 -13.08
CA MET A 1 -30.51 0.05 -12.20
C MET A 1 -29.82 -0.97 -11.28
N SER A 2 -28.88 -1.77 -11.78
CA SER A 2 -28.23 -2.83 -10.95
C SER A 2 -26.79 -3.15 -11.33
N ALA A 3 -26.17 -2.41 -12.26
CA ALA A 3 -24.78 -2.65 -12.66
C ALA A 3 -23.77 -1.71 -11.96
N PHE A 4 -24.23 -0.62 -11.35
CA PHE A 4 -23.37 0.35 -10.66
C PHE A 4 -23.00 -0.05 -9.21
N LEU A 5 -23.82 -0.90 -8.57
CA LEU A 5 -23.54 -1.40 -7.22
C LEU A 5 -22.61 -2.63 -7.22
N ALA A 6 -22.42 -3.26 -8.38
CA ALA A 6 -21.55 -4.44 -8.51
C ALA A 6 -20.07 -4.08 -8.72
N LEU A 7 -19.78 -2.85 -9.15
CA LEU A 7 -18.40 -2.39 -9.33
C LEU A 7 -17.81 -1.84 -8.02
N THR A 8 -18.64 -1.24 -7.18
CA THR A 8 -18.26 -0.78 -5.83
C THR A 8 -18.12 -1.95 -4.84
N ALA A 9 -18.87 -3.04 -5.01
CA ALA A 9 -18.77 -4.25 -4.19
C ALA A 9 -17.65 -5.22 -4.63
N ALA A 10 -16.97 -4.96 -5.76
CA ALA A 10 -15.99 -5.87 -6.34
C ALA A 10 -14.53 -5.56 -5.96
N MET A 11 -14.27 -4.49 -5.22
CA MET A 11 -12.92 -4.15 -4.74
C MET A 11 -12.83 -4.41 -3.23
N ALA A 12 -13.19 -5.63 -2.84
CA ALA A 12 -12.80 -6.12 -1.54
C ALA A 12 -11.25 -6.06 -1.47
N GLY A 13 -10.71 -5.68 -0.30
CA GLY A 13 -9.37 -5.12 -0.07
C GLY A 13 -8.26 -5.52 -1.06
N THR A 14 -7.46 -4.52 -1.46
CA THR A 14 -6.46 -4.64 -2.50
C THR A 14 -5.09 -4.96 -1.91
N ALA A 15 -4.49 -6.06 -2.36
CA ALA A 15 -3.10 -6.37 -2.07
C ALA A 15 -2.21 -5.95 -3.26
N PHE A 16 -1.20 -5.15 -2.96
CA PHE A 16 -0.15 -4.77 -3.90
C PHE A 16 1.11 -5.55 -3.57
N ASN A 17 1.47 -6.48 -4.45
CA ASN A 17 2.69 -7.28 -4.32
C ASN A 17 3.75 -6.68 -5.23
N CYS A 18 4.71 -5.99 -4.64
CA CYS A 18 5.66 -5.15 -5.34
C CYS A 18 7.09 -5.67 -5.23
N THR A 19 7.86 -5.39 -6.29
CA THR A 19 9.28 -5.70 -6.36
C THR A 19 10.04 -4.46 -6.81
N ALA A 20 11.04 -4.06 -6.03
CA ALA A 20 11.95 -2.97 -6.36
C ALA A 20 13.39 -3.42 -6.10
N ASP A 21 14.19 -3.53 -7.16
CA ASP A 21 15.55 -4.09 -7.12
C ASP A 21 15.59 -5.48 -6.43
N THR A 22 16.16 -5.57 -5.23
CA THR A 22 16.26 -6.77 -4.40
C THR A 22 15.22 -6.86 -3.28
N ALA A 23 14.39 -5.82 -3.10
CA ALA A 23 13.35 -5.77 -2.09
C ALA A 23 11.99 -6.24 -2.61
N TYR A 24 11.32 -7.02 -1.77
CA TYR A 24 9.90 -7.38 -1.91
C TYR A 24 9.10 -6.61 -0.89
N LEU A 25 7.97 -6.06 -1.32
CA LEU A 25 7.03 -5.30 -0.51
C LEU A 25 5.62 -5.83 -0.79
N THR A 26 4.84 -6.07 0.26
CA THR A 26 3.40 -6.30 0.14
C THR A 26 2.66 -5.25 0.93
N ALA A 27 1.81 -4.48 0.26
CA ALA A 27 0.92 -3.50 0.88
C ALA A 27 -0.51 -3.96 0.78
N PHE A 28 -1.24 -3.95 1.89
CA PHE A 28 -2.67 -4.25 1.92
C PHE A 28 -3.47 -2.98 2.20
N ALA A 29 -4.38 -2.65 1.27
CA ALA A 29 -5.39 -1.63 1.43
C ALA A 29 -6.75 -2.29 1.72
N PRO A 30 -7.34 -2.06 2.91
CA PRO A 30 -8.70 -2.53 3.21
C PRO A 30 -9.74 -1.90 2.28
N ALA A 31 -10.89 -2.55 2.12
CA ALA A 31 -11.98 -2.02 1.32
C ALA A 31 -12.57 -0.74 1.95
N GLU A 32 -13.09 0.17 1.11
CA GLU A 32 -13.73 1.41 1.56
C GLU A 32 -14.89 1.16 2.55
N GLU A 33 -15.66 0.08 2.34
CA GLU A 33 -16.75 -0.29 3.25
C GLU A 33 -16.22 -0.63 4.66
N VAL A 34 -15.06 -1.29 4.74
CA VAL A 34 -14.43 -1.67 6.02
C VAL A 34 -13.88 -0.42 6.72
N THR A 35 -13.24 0.48 5.98
CA THR A 35 -12.71 1.73 6.56
C THR A 35 -13.83 2.68 6.99
N ALA A 36 -14.93 2.76 6.25
CA ALA A 36 -16.09 3.60 6.57
C ALA A 36 -16.82 3.16 7.84
N ASP A 37 -16.93 1.85 8.08
CA ASP A 37 -17.60 1.30 9.27
C ASP A 37 -16.66 1.18 10.49
N TYR A 38 -15.34 1.36 10.30
CA TYR A 38 -14.37 1.23 11.38
C TYR A 38 -14.41 2.44 12.33
N ARG A 39 -14.70 2.19 13.61
CA ARG A 39 -14.77 3.23 14.65
C ARG A 39 -13.45 3.49 15.39
N GLY A 40 -12.35 2.91 14.92
CA GLY A 40 -11.00 3.06 15.48
C GLY A 40 -10.06 3.85 14.56
N ASN A 41 -8.76 3.72 14.79
CA ASN A 41 -7.75 4.29 13.90
C ASN A 41 -7.64 3.47 12.62
N VAL A 42 -8.11 3.99 11.48
CA VAL A 42 -8.08 3.29 10.18
C VAL A 42 -6.68 2.86 9.75
N LEU A 43 -5.62 3.54 10.20
CA LEU A 43 -4.23 3.17 9.89
C LEU A 43 -3.87 1.76 10.36
N THR A 44 -4.57 1.20 11.35
CA THR A 44 -4.32 -0.17 11.83
C THR A 44 -4.89 -1.24 10.92
N LEU A 45 -5.73 -0.87 9.95
CA LEU A 45 -6.30 -1.76 8.95
C LEU A 45 -5.40 -1.89 7.71
N TYR A 46 -4.54 -0.89 7.46
CA TYR A 46 -3.52 -0.96 6.44
C TYR A 46 -2.35 -1.79 6.98
N SER A 47 -1.78 -2.64 6.12
CA SER A 47 -0.60 -3.43 6.46
C SER A 47 0.48 -3.27 5.40
N LEU A 48 1.72 -3.33 5.86
CA LEU A 48 2.90 -3.25 5.02
C LEU A 48 3.89 -4.30 5.52
N ASP A 49 4.16 -5.31 4.69
CA ASP A 49 5.26 -6.22 4.90
C ASP A 49 6.35 -5.99 3.86
N GLY A 50 7.59 -6.24 4.25
CA GLY A 50 8.75 -6.14 3.40
C GLY A 50 9.86 -7.04 3.94
N ASP A 51 10.49 -7.79 3.03
CA ASP A 51 11.52 -8.80 3.36
C ASP A 51 12.93 -8.36 2.90
N GLY A 52 13.06 -7.10 2.45
CA GLY A 52 14.29 -6.57 1.85
C GLY A 52 15.16 -5.77 2.81
N GLU A 53 16.48 -5.80 2.57
CA GLU A 53 17.52 -5.01 3.26
C GLU A 53 17.24 -3.48 3.29
N ILE A 54 16.42 -3.02 2.35
CA ILE A 54 16.04 -1.62 2.10
C ILE A 54 14.97 -1.12 3.07
N LEU A 55 14.17 -2.04 3.62
CA LEU A 55 13.14 -1.73 4.59
C LEU A 55 13.59 -2.42 5.90
N PRO A 56 14.10 -1.67 6.89
CA PRO A 56 14.43 -2.26 8.19
C PRO A 56 13.20 -2.28 9.10
N LYS A 57 12.76 -3.48 9.50
CA LYS A 57 11.73 -3.66 10.54
C LYS A 57 12.23 -3.13 11.90
N PRO A 58 11.36 -2.58 12.77
CA PRO A 58 9.90 -2.45 12.61
C PRO A 58 9.51 -1.19 11.82
N TYR A 59 8.48 -1.30 10.99
CA TYR A 59 7.82 -0.15 10.37
C TYR A 59 6.62 0.26 11.20
N LYS A 60 6.34 1.56 11.20
CA LYS A 60 5.07 2.10 11.68
C LYS A 60 4.47 2.97 10.58
N ILE A 61 3.28 2.61 10.13
CA ILE A 61 2.49 3.46 9.23
C ILE A 61 2.08 4.71 10.01
N THR A 62 2.46 5.88 9.51
CA THR A 62 2.13 7.18 10.10
C THR A 62 0.99 7.85 9.35
N GLU A 63 0.92 7.68 8.03
CA GLU A 63 -0.10 8.29 7.20
C GLU A 63 -0.39 7.42 5.96
N VAL A 64 -1.65 7.45 5.51
CA VAL A 64 -2.09 6.76 4.30
C VAL A 64 -3.01 7.68 3.51
N PHE A 65 -2.75 7.80 2.21
CA PHE A 65 -3.67 8.38 1.24
C PHE A 65 -4.05 7.30 0.24
N ASP A 66 -5.30 6.90 0.29
CA ASP A 66 -5.87 5.81 -0.52
C ASP A 66 -6.80 6.40 -1.58
N ASP A 67 -6.46 6.19 -2.85
CA ASP A 67 -7.29 6.50 -4.01
C ASP A 67 -7.45 5.22 -4.85
N THR A 68 -7.70 4.09 -4.20
CA THR A 68 -7.88 2.81 -4.89
C THR A 68 -9.07 2.85 -5.88
N PRO A 69 -8.95 2.21 -7.06
CA PRO A 69 -7.82 1.40 -7.52
C PRO A 69 -6.73 2.22 -8.23
N HIS A 70 -6.74 3.56 -8.19
CA HIS A 70 -5.81 4.41 -8.95
C HIS A 70 -4.43 4.53 -8.29
N GLY A 71 -4.37 4.47 -6.97
CA GLY A 71 -3.11 4.47 -6.24
C GLY A 71 -3.26 4.36 -4.73
N LEU A 72 -2.12 4.17 -4.08
CA LEU A 72 -1.97 4.07 -2.63
C LEU A 72 -0.65 4.73 -2.25
N PHE A 73 -0.72 5.76 -1.41
CA PHE A 73 0.47 6.37 -0.83
C PHE A 73 0.52 6.09 0.67
N MET A 74 1.67 5.67 1.17
CA MET A 74 1.90 5.41 2.60
C MET A 74 3.19 6.09 3.06
N GLU A 75 3.09 6.79 4.18
CA GLU A 75 4.25 7.24 4.93
C GLU A 75 4.51 6.25 6.07
N VAL A 76 5.76 5.78 6.16
CA VAL A 76 6.18 4.87 7.21
C VAL A 76 7.45 5.35 7.89
N SER A 77 7.44 5.31 9.22
CA SER A 77 8.64 5.49 10.03
C SER A 77 9.32 4.14 10.23
N ALA A 78 10.61 4.05 9.93
CA ALA A 78 11.45 2.88 10.18
C ALA A 78 12.45 3.17 11.33
N ALA A 79 13.40 2.26 11.57
CA ALA A 79 14.40 2.40 12.62
C ALA A 79 15.18 3.74 12.56
N GLU A 80 15.64 4.20 13.73
CA GLU A 80 16.43 5.42 14.01
C GLU A 80 16.56 6.45 12.87
N GLY A 81 15.49 7.23 12.65
CA GLY A 81 15.53 8.45 11.83
C GLY A 81 15.36 8.22 10.32
N LEU A 82 15.06 6.99 9.89
CA LEU A 82 14.70 6.69 8.51
C LEU A 82 13.20 6.91 8.29
N GLU A 83 12.86 7.90 7.46
CA GLU A 83 11.51 8.11 6.94
C GLU A 83 11.42 7.49 5.55
N LEU A 84 10.35 6.75 5.29
CA LEU A 84 10.11 6.10 4.01
C LEU A 84 8.74 6.54 3.49
N LEU A 85 8.72 6.97 2.23
CA LEU A 85 7.51 7.25 1.46
C LEU A 85 7.36 6.15 0.42
N ILE A 86 6.19 5.52 0.41
CA ILE A 86 5.86 4.47 -0.54
C ILE A 86 4.68 4.95 -1.36
N ASP A 87 4.91 5.14 -2.65
CA ASP A 87 3.93 5.58 -3.62
C ASP A 87 3.66 4.45 -4.61
N ILE A 88 2.44 3.91 -4.59
CA ILE A 88 1.95 2.96 -5.56
C ILE A 88 0.98 3.72 -6.46
N SER A 89 1.37 3.96 -7.70
CA SER A 89 0.67 4.87 -8.61
C SER A 89 0.41 4.21 -9.95
N SER A 90 -0.36 4.89 -10.81
CA SER A 90 -0.68 4.42 -12.17
C SER A 90 -1.30 3.01 -12.19
N ALA A 91 -2.05 2.64 -11.15
CA ALA A 91 -2.63 1.32 -11.06
C ALA A 91 -3.66 1.10 -12.18
N ASP A 92 -3.36 0.13 -13.03
CA ASP A 92 -4.15 -0.22 -14.21
C ASP A 92 -4.95 -1.49 -13.93
N PRO A 93 -6.27 -1.39 -13.71
CA PRO A 93 -7.11 -2.53 -13.42
C PRO A 93 -7.25 -3.48 -14.62
N SER A 94 -6.88 -3.06 -15.84
CA SER A 94 -6.93 -3.92 -17.02
C SER A 94 -5.74 -4.87 -17.12
N THR A 95 -4.58 -4.46 -16.59
CA THR A 95 -3.36 -5.26 -16.56
C THR A 95 -3.05 -5.82 -15.16
N ASN A 96 -3.76 -5.36 -14.13
CA ASN A 96 -3.49 -5.65 -12.71
C ASN A 96 -2.06 -5.29 -12.31
N MET A 97 -1.55 -4.19 -12.84
CA MET A 97 -0.21 -3.69 -12.53
C MET A 97 -0.26 -2.25 -12.02
N ALA A 98 0.70 -1.89 -11.18
CA ALA A 98 0.92 -0.52 -10.74
C ALA A 98 2.42 -0.21 -10.73
N ASP A 99 2.77 1.06 -10.80
CA ASP A 99 4.14 1.53 -10.61
C ASP A 99 4.40 1.73 -9.11
N LEU A 100 5.58 1.33 -8.65
CA LEU A 100 6.04 1.55 -7.27
C LEU A 100 7.18 2.58 -7.28
N SER A 101 7.10 3.57 -6.39
CA SER A 101 8.23 4.41 -5.99
C SER A 101 8.41 4.34 -4.48
N ILE A 102 9.64 4.09 -4.04
CA ILE A 102 10.04 4.12 -2.63
C ILE A 102 11.07 5.23 -2.48
N THR A 103 10.75 6.23 -1.66
CA THR A 103 11.66 7.31 -1.29
C THR A 103 12.06 7.17 0.18
N GLY A 104 13.34 6.94 0.44
CA GLY A 104 13.89 6.93 1.80
C GLY A 104 14.67 8.21 2.11
N LYS A 105 14.48 8.75 3.32
CA LYS A 105 15.22 9.90 3.83
C LYS A 105 15.90 9.54 5.14
N GLN A 106 17.22 9.69 5.18
CA GLN A 106 18.03 9.49 6.38
C GLN A 106 19.16 10.52 6.43
N ASP A 107 19.28 11.23 7.55
CA ASP A 107 20.35 12.22 7.79
C ASP A 107 20.55 13.24 6.65
N GLY A 108 19.47 13.63 5.98
CA GLY A 108 19.49 14.58 4.85
C GLY A 108 19.84 13.97 3.49
N ASN A 109 20.17 12.68 3.43
CA ASN A 109 20.30 11.94 2.18
C ASN A 109 18.95 11.38 1.74
N THR A 110 18.64 11.51 0.45
CA THR A 110 17.45 10.93 -0.16
C THR A 110 17.86 9.79 -1.08
N MET A 111 17.21 8.64 -0.93
CA MET A 111 17.32 7.48 -1.81
C MET A 111 15.97 7.27 -2.48
N GLU A 112 15.97 6.94 -3.76
CA GLU A 112 14.77 6.65 -4.51
C GLU A 112 14.93 5.32 -5.24
N LEU A 113 13.93 4.46 -5.14
CA LEU A 113 13.85 3.19 -5.85
C LEU A 113 12.53 3.12 -6.60
N ALA A 114 12.62 2.72 -7.87
CA ALA A 114 11.45 2.39 -8.67
C ALA A 114 11.26 0.87 -8.73
N GLY A 115 10.00 0.45 -8.79
CA GLY A 115 9.60 -0.93 -8.92
C GLY A 115 8.26 -1.04 -9.60
N THR A 116 7.71 -2.25 -9.58
CA THR A 116 6.36 -2.52 -10.08
C THR A 116 5.61 -3.39 -9.09
N CYS A 117 4.29 -3.24 -9.07
CA CYS A 117 3.38 -4.03 -8.26
C CYS A 117 2.45 -4.85 -9.15
N THR A 118 2.18 -6.08 -8.72
CA THR A 118 1.02 -6.84 -9.18
C THR A 118 -0.13 -6.62 -8.20
N ILE A 119 -1.30 -6.26 -8.73
CA ILE A 119 -2.51 -5.99 -7.97
C ILE A 119 -3.30 -7.29 -7.84
N THR A 120 -3.65 -7.67 -6.62
CA THR A 120 -4.52 -8.80 -6.33
C THR A 120 -5.69 -8.33 -5.49
N GLN A 121 -6.91 -8.63 -5.92
CA GLN A 121 -8.11 -8.39 -5.11
C GLN A 121 -8.27 -9.53 -4.11
N ASN A 122 -8.35 -9.18 -2.83
CA ASN A 122 -8.67 -10.12 -1.75
C ASN A 122 -10.10 -9.87 -1.26
N ASP A 123 -10.62 -10.70 -0.37
CA ASP A 123 -11.96 -10.56 0.20
C ASP A 123 -12.07 -9.45 1.28
N GLY A 124 -11.06 -8.58 1.39
CA GLY A 124 -11.06 -7.42 2.28
C GLY A 124 -10.90 -7.71 3.76
N LYS A 125 -10.47 -8.93 4.13
CA LYS A 125 -10.44 -9.42 5.52
C LYS A 125 -9.05 -9.73 6.07
N GLU A 126 -8.00 -9.11 5.56
CA GLU A 126 -6.68 -9.37 6.13
C GLU A 126 -6.58 -8.76 7.55
N GLY A 127 -6.73 -9.61 8.58
CA GLY A 127 -6.53 -9.27 9.99
C GLY A 127 -7.75 -8.90 10.83
N ALA A 128 -8.97 -9.36 10.49
CA ALA A 128 -10.13 -9.26 11.40
C ALA A 128 -10.08 -10.24 12.58
#